data_AF-A0A8A0RQI0-F1
#
_entry.id   AF-A0A8A0RQI0-F1
#
_cell.length_a   1.000
_cell.length_b   1.000
_cell.length_c   1.000
_cell.angle_alpha   90.00
_cell.angle_beta   90.00
_cell.angle_gamma   90.00
#
_symmetry.space_group_name_H-M   'P 1'
#
loop_
_entity.id
_entity.type
_entity.pdbx_description
1 polymer ?
#
loop_
_entity_poly.entity_id
_entity_poly.type
_entity_poly.pdbx_seq_one_letter_code
_entity_poly.pdbx_strand_id
1 'polypeptide(L)'
;MIALFSLFLLFLWPVLIFILINLILFPFHFTLRSIFSLITIPFEIFNIAVNKKLRQNHALEHATINVIQEYYGNELLLSGFAKENGFYIRGPIRPELLEEAAKVGLARLNAGDTYLAIHEKCGTSIAMSNFVASVVFLLFLFKLGYFNLFNILVAMVLANMFGPLLGKMTQQFLTTTHDVSDIEIIGIDYNYPQFGVIFPGNMEYFVRTRSLSRIP
;
A
#
# COMPACT_ATOMS: atom_id res chain seq x y z
N MET A 1 -49.59 -11.88 -2.99
CA MET A 1 -48.82 -10.62 -2.92
C MET A 1 -48.56 -10.19 -1.48
N ILE A 2 -49.59 -10.06 -0.62
CA ILE A 2 -49.43 -9.67 0.80
C ILE A 2 -48.55 -10.64 1.60
N ALA A 3 -48.77 -11.96 1.50
CA ALA A 3 -47.96 -12.95 2.21
C ALA A 3 -46.47 -12.96 1.78
N LEU A 4 -46.20 -12.72 0.49
CA LEU A 4 -44.83 -12.63 -0.03
C LEU A 4 -44.12 -11.36 0.46
N PHE A 5 -44.86 -10.26 0.56
CA PHE A 5 -44.38 -8.99 1.12
C PHE A 5 -44.11 -9.09 2.63
N SER A 6 -44.99 -9.74 3.39
CA SER A 6 -44.79 -10.00 4.82
C SER A 6 -43.59 -10.92 5.07
N LEU A 7 -43.39 -11.94 4.24
CA LEU A 7 -42.21 -12.81 4.32
C LEU A 7 -40.92 -12.02 4.01
N PHE A 8 -40.94 -11.15 3.00
CA PHE A 8 -39.82 -10.27 2.68
C PHE A 8 -39.47 -9.30 3.84
N LEU A 9 -40.47 -8.70 4.47
CA LEU A 9 -40.26 -7.84 5.66
C LEU A 9 -39.66 -8.61 6.84
N LEU A 10 -39.98 -9.89 7.00
CA LEU A 10 -39.40 -10.75 8.04
C LEU A 10 -37.90 -11.01 7.81
N PHE A 11 -37.44 -11.07 6.56
CA PHE A 11 -36.01 -11.18 6.21
C PHE A 11 -35.24 -9.85 6.34
N LEU A 12 -35.91 -8.69 6.33
CA LEU A 12 -35.25 -7.40 6.52
C LEU A 12 -34.84 -7.14 7.96
N TRP A 13 -35.58 -7.64 8.95
CA TRP A 13 -35.26 -7.42 10.37
C TRP A 13 -33.88 -7.96 10.79
N PRO A 14 -33.49 -9.20 10.43
CA PRO A 14 -32.13 -9.69 10.69
C PRO A 14 -31.04 -8.82 10.05
N VAL A 15 -31.27 -8.31 8.83
CA VAL A 15 -30.31 -7.44 8.14
C VAL A 15 -30.20 -6.08 8.85
N LEU A 16 -31.32 -5.48 9.24
CA LEU A 16 -31.33 -4.21 9.98
C LEU A 16 -30.67 -4.35 11.35
N ILE A 17 -30.94 -5.43 12.08
CA ILE A 17 -30.30 -5.73 13.36
C ILE A 17 -28.80 -5.91 13.17
N PHE A 18 -28.37 -6.66 12.14
CA PHE A 18 -26.96 -6.82 11.82
C PHE A 18 -26.27 -5.48 11.53
N ILE A 19 -26.89 -4.61 10.73
CA ILE A 19 -26.38 -3.26 10.43
C ILE A 19 -26.27 -2.42 11.72
N LEU A 20 -27.31 -2.42 12.57
CA LEU A 20 -27.33 -1.66 13.82
C LEU A 20 -26.24 -2.13 14.79
N ILE A 21 -26.05 -3.44 14.94
CA ILE A 21 -24.99 -4.01 15.77
C ILE A 21 -23.61 -3.56 15.25
N ASN A 22 -23.37 -3.66 13.94
CA ASN A 22 -22.10 -3.23 13.35
C ASN A 22 -21.87 -1.72 13.52
N LEU A 23 -22.92 -0.90 13.39
CA LEU A 23 -22.83 0.54 13.59
C LEU A 23 -22.42 0.91 15.03
N ILE A 24 -22.94 0.17 16.02
CA ILE A 24 -22.58 0.34 17.43
C ILE A 24 -21.14 -0.13 17.70
N LEU A 25 -20.72 -1.24 17.08
CA LEU A 25 -19.38 -1.81 17.28
C LEU A 25 -18.29 -1.06 16.51
N PHE A 26 -18.63 -0.36 15.43
CA PHE A 26 -17.67 0.29 14.55
C PHE A 26 -16.76 1.30 15.29
N PRO A 27 -17.26 2.21 16.14
CA PRO A 27 -16.40 3.09 16.92
C PRO A 27 -15.42 2.35 17.84
N PHE A 28 -15.82 1.23 18.44
CA PHE A 28 -14.93 0.42 19.28
C PHE A 28 -13.82 -0.22 18.47
N HIS A 29 -14.16 -0.81 17.32
CA HIS A 29 -13.19 -1.36 16.38
C HIS A 29 -12.20 -0.28 15.92
N PHE A 30 -12.71 0.90 15.56
CA PHE A 30 -11.90 2.04 15.13
C PHE A 30 -10.95 2.53 16.24
N THR A 31 -11.39 2.59 17.49
CA THR A 31 -10.54 2.92 18.63
C THR A 31 -9.40 1.93 18.81
N LEU A 32 -9.69 0.62 18.82
CA LEU A 32 -8.65 -0.40 18.95
C LEU A 32 -7.64 -0.28 17.81
N ARG A 33 -8.12 -0.20 16.56
CA ARG A 33 -7.26 -0.03 15.39
C ARG A 33 -6.40 1.23 15.49
N SER A 34 -6.95 2.33 15.99
CA SER A 34 -6.22 3.60 16.15
C SER A 34 -5.09 3.47 17.18
N ILE A 35 -5.34 2.83 18.31
CA ILE A 35 -4.33 2.61 19.36
C ILE A 35 -3.18 1.75 18.83
N PHE A 36 -3.49 0.62 18.16
CA PHE A 36 -2.46 -0.22 17.57
C PHE A 36 -1.68 0.50 16.48
N SER A 37 -2.37 1.26 15.61
CA SER A 37 -1.74 2.00 14.51
C SER A 37 -0.71 3.04 14.97
N LEU A 38 -0.91 3.64 16.15
CA LEU A 38 0.07 4.58 16.73
C LEU A 38 1.42 3.92 17.05
N ILE A 39 1.44 2.60 17.25
CA ILE A 39 2.65 1.85 17.60
C ILE A 39 3.19 1.11 16.39
N THR A 40 2.34 0.43 15.63
CA THR A 40 2.77 -0.44 14.54
C THR A 40 3.32 0.34 13.35
N ILE A 41 2.67 1.44 12.94
CA ILE A 41 3.07 2.18 11.74
C ILE A 41 4.44 2.83 11.91
N PRO A 42 4.75 3.55 13.01
CA PRO A 42 6.10 4.07 13.22
C PRO A 42 7.16 2.97 13.29
N PHE A 43 6.83 1.83 13.91
CA PHE A 43 7.75 0.69 14.01
C PHE A 43 8.07 0.09 12.64
N GLU A 44 7.06 -0.12 11.79
CA GLU A 44 7.23 -0.58 10.41
C GLU A 44 8.08 0.40 9.58
N ILE A 45 7.77 1.70 9.65
CA ILE A 45 8.54 2.74 8.96
C ILE A 45 9.99 2.74 9.44
N PHE A 46 10.22 2.62 10.74
CA PHE A 46 11.57 2.58 11.32
C PHE A 46 12.35 1.36 10.81
N ASN A 47 11.72 0.17 10.80
CA ASN A 47 12.35 -1.05 10.28
C ASN A 47 12.76 -0.93 8.81
N ILE A 48 11.96 -0.24 7.99
CA ILE A 48 12.32 0.06 6.61
C ILE A 48 13.46 1.09 6.58
N ALA A 49 13.36 2.17 7.36
CA ALA A 49 14.30 3.28 7.34
C ALA A 49 15.74 2.87 7.66
N VAL A 50 15.92 1.92 8.60
CA VAL A 50 17.24 1.41 8.98
C VAL A 50 17.78 0.31 8.05
N ASN A 51 16.97 -0.16 7.08
CA ASN A 51 17.33 -1.23 6.18
C ASN A 51 17.65 -0.70 4.77
N LYS A 52 18.94 -0.49 4.49
CA LYS A 52 19.42 0.03 3.19
C LYS A 52 18.88 -0.78 2.01
N LYS A 53 19.01 -2.11 2.05
CA LYS A 53 18.60 -2.99 0.93
C LYS A 53 17.10 -2.91 0.67
N LEU A 54 16.30 -2.89 1.74
CA LEU A 54 14.86 -2.77 1.62
C LEU A 54 14.47 -1.42 0.99
N ARG A 55 15.08 -0.31 1.42
CA ARG A 55 14.85 1.01 0.80
C ARG A 55 15.23 1.07 -0.67
N GLN A 56 16.31 0.40 -1.06
CA GLN A 56 16.76 0.34 -2.45
C GLN A 56 15.80 -0.44 -3.33
N ASN A 57 15.38 -1.63 -2.87
CA ASN A 57 14.40 -2.43 -3.60
C ASN A 57 13.03 -1.75 -3.63
N HIS A 58 12.66 -1.00 -2.59
CA HIS A 58 11.44 -0.21 -2.57
C HIS A 58 11.49 0.97 -3.57
N ALA A 59 12.63 1.67 -3.66
CA ALA A 59 12.84 2.68 -4.69
C ALA A 59 12.74 2.09 -6.10
N LEU A 60 13.36 0.93 -6.35
CA LEU A 60 13.33 0.25 -7.64
C LEU A 60 11.94 -0.31 -7.97
N GLU A 61 11.20 -0.81 -6.98
CA GLU A 61 9.81 -1.22 -7.12
C GLU A 61 8.93 -0.06 -7.59
N HIS A 62 9.01 1.09 -6.92
CA HIS A 62 8.32 2.31 -7.34
C HIS A 62 8.73 2.75 -8.74
N ALA A 63 10.02 2.75 -9.05
CA ALA A 63 10.51 3.14 -10.37
C ALA A 63 9.98 2.20 -11.46
N THR A 64 9.92 0.91 -11.20
CA THR A 64 9.37 -0.09 -12.12
C THR A 64 7.89 0.21 -12.41
N ILE A 65 7.07 0.43 -11.37
CA ILE A 65 5.65 0.73 -11.54
C ILE A 65 5.45 2.07 -12.26
N ASN A 66 6.19 3.12 -11.86
CA ASN A 66 6.11 4.43 -12.48
C ASN A 66 6.47 4.38 -13.97
N VAL A 67 7.54 3.66 -14.33
CA VAL A 67 7.91 3.45 -15.74
C VAL A 67 6.81 2.73 -16.50
N ILE A 68 6.21 1.67 -15.95
CA ILE A 68 5.08 0.98 -16.60
C ILE A 68 3.91 1.96 -16.80
N GLN A 69 3.58 2.76 -15.79
CA GLN A 69 2.46 3.69 -15.85
C GLN A 69 2.71 4.87 -16.80
N GLU A 70 3.96 5.31 -16.97
CA GLU A 70 4.34 6.29 -17.98
C GLU A 70 4.10 5.77 -19.41
N TYR A 71 4.37 4.48 -19.68
CA TYR A 71 4.19 3.89 -21.01
C TYR A 71 2.77 3.39 -21.30
N TYR A 72 2.10 2.80 -20.31
CA TYR A 72 0.84 2.07 -20.47
C TYR A 72 -0.36 2.72 -19.76
N GLY A 73 -0.13 3.82 -19.05
CA GLY A 73 -1.16 4.57 -18.33
C GLY A 73 -1.39 4.09 -16.89
N ASN A 74 -2.02 4.97 -16.12
CA ASN A 74 -2.30 4.79 -14.68
C ASN A 74 -3.46 3.83 -14.37
N GLU A 75 -4.17 3.35 -15.40
CA GLU A 75 -5.31 2.44 -15.27
C GLU A 75 -4.87 1.01 -14.98
N LEU A 76 -3.61 0.67 -15.31
CA LEU A 76 -3.05 -0.62 -14.99
C LEU A 76 -2.92 -0.76 -13.47
N LEU A 77 -3.76 -1.62 -12.88
CA LEU A 77 -3.78 -1.88 -11.45
C LEU A 77 -2.59 -2.77 -11.06
N LEU A 78 -1.47 -2.11 -10.77
CA LEU A 78 -0.28 -2.72 -10.22
C LEU A 78 -0.18 -2.44 -8.71
N SER A 79 0.25 -3.45 -7.96
CA SER A 79 0.67 -3.29 -6.57
C SER A 79 2.04 -3.89 -6.38
N GLY A 80 2.91 -3.21 -5.64
CA GLY A 80 4.24 -3.70 -5.32
C GLY A 80 4.44 -3.99 -3.84
N PHE A 81 5.47 -4.80 -3.56
CA PHE A 81 5.92 -5.09 -2.20
C PHE A 81 7.41 -5.41 -2.17
N ALA A 82 8.21 -4.55 -1.55
CA ALA A 82 9.66 -4.72 -1.46
C ALA A 82 10.11 -5.70 -0.38
N LYS A 83 11.23 -6.38 -0.65
CA LYS A 83 12.01 -7.21 0.29
C LYS A 83 13.50 -6.86 0.20
N GLU A 84 14.35 -7.45 1.02
CA GLU A 84 15.80 -7.19 0.97
C GLU A 84 16.51 -7.77 -0.28
N ASN A 85 15.94 -8.79 -0.89
CA ASN A 85 16.51 -9.53 -2.02
C ASN A 85 15.73 -9.34 -3.33
N GLY A 86 14.88 -8.32 -3.40
CA GLY A 86 14.02 -8.07 -4.54
C GLY A 86 12.71 -7.42 -4.15
N PHE A 87 11.73 -7.47 -5.05
CA PHE A 87 10.39 -6.95 -4.81
C PHE A 87 9.35 -7.71 -5.63
N TYR A 88 8.13 -7.76 -5.12
CA TYR A 88 6.99 -8.31 -5.84
C TYR A 88 6.29 -7.23 -6.63
N ILE A 89 5.77 -7.60 -7.79
CA ILE A 89 4.79 -6.84 -8.54
C ILE A 89 3.61 -7.77 -8.83
N ARG A 90 2.39 -7.32 -8.53
CA ARG A 90 1.16 -8.03 -8.86
C ARG A 90 0.32 -7.19 -9.80
N GLY A 91 -0.23 -7.83 -10.82
CA GLY A 91 -1.17 -7.21 -11.74
C GLY A 91 -1.01 -7.69 -13.19
N PRO A 92 -1.83 -7.16 -14.10
CA PRO A 92 -1.94 -7.64 -15.47
C PRO A 92 -0.82 -7.05 -16.36
N ILE A 93 0.42 -7.50 -16.19
CA ILE A 93 1.57 -7.09 -17.00
C ILE A 93 2.28 -8.30 -17.60
N ARG A 94 2.85 -8.18 -18.80
CA ARG A 94 3.67 -9.26 -19.39
C ARG A 94 5.05 -9.32 -18.72
N PRO A 95 5.61 -10.51 -18.47
CA PRO A 95 6.92 -10.64 -17.82
C PRO A 95 8.04 -9.85 -18.50
N GLU A 96 8.05 -9.82 -19.84
CA GLU A 96 9.10 -9.14 -20.63
C GLU A 96 9.03 -7.62 -20.44
N LEU A 97 7.81 -7.08 -20.40
CA LEU A 97 7.57 -5.64 -20.16
C LEU A 97 7.94 -5.24 -18.73
N LEU A 98 7.65 -6.13 -17.76
CA LEU A 98 8.05 -5.92 -16.38
C LEU A 98 9.59 -5.88 -16.25
N GLU A 99 10.28 -6.80 -16.92
CA GLU A 99 11.74 -6.85 -16.93
C GLU A 99 12.36 -5.59 -17.54
N GLU A 100 11.85 -5.19 -18.69
CA GLU A 100 12.28 -3.97 -19.36
C GLU A 100 12.05 -2.74 -18.47
N ALA A 101 10.85 -2.61 -17.89
CA ALA A 101 10.54 -1.49 -17.01
C ALA A 101 11.40 -1.46 -15.76
N ALA A 102 11.73 -2.61 -15.17
CA ALA A 102 12.62 -2.68 -14.02
C ALA A 102 14.05 -2.24 -14.38
N LYS A 103 14.58 -2.67 -15.54
CA LYS A 103 15.89 -2.24 -16.03
C LYS A 103 15.92 -0.74 -16.33
N VAL A 104 14.88 -0.22 -16.99
CA VAL A 104 14.73 1.21 -17.28
C VAL A 104 14.64 2.01 -15.98
N GLY A 105 13.83 1.56 -15.02
CA GLY A 105 13.69 2.18 -13.70
C GLY A 105 15.02 2.25 -12.96
N LEU A 106 15.78 1.16 -12.94
CA LEU A 106 17.12 1.12 -12.32
C LEU A 106 18.09 2.09 -13.02
N ALA A 107 18.12 2.08 -14.34
CA ALA A 107 19.00 2.97 -15.13
C ALA A 107 18.68 4.45 -14.88
N ARG A 108 17.40 4.81 -14.84
CA ARG A 108 16.94 6.18 -14.61
C ARG A 108 17.16 6.66 -13.18
N LEU A 109 16.94 5.81 -12.18
CA LEU A 109 17.29 6.12 -10.80
C LEU A 109 18.80 6.39 -10.65
N ASN A 110 19.64 5.56 -11.27
CA ASN A 110 21.09 5.77 -11.31
C ASN A 110 21.49 7.06 -12.08
N ALA A 111 20.69 7.48 -13.05
CA ALA A 111 20.86 8.75 -13.76
C ALA A 111 20.36 9.98 -12.98
N GLY A 112 19.71 9.79 -11.82
CA GLY A 112 19.25 10.86 -10.95
C GLY A 112 17.75 11.18 -11.04
N ASP A 113 16.92 10.36 -11.71
CA ASP A 113 15.46 10.51 -11.76
C ASP A 113 14.80 10.11 -10.43
N THR A 114 15.13 10.83 -9.37
CA THR A 114 14.75 10.56 -7.98
C THR A 114 13.25 10.51 -7.73
N TYR A 115 12.46 11.19 -8.56
CA TYR A 115 11.00 11.19 -8.46
C TYR A 115 10.39 9.80 -8.72
N LEU A 116 11.07 8.95 -9.50
CA LEU A 116 10.64 7.58 -9.77
C LEU A 116 10.63 6.71 -8.51
N ALA A 117 11.39 7.07 -7.47
CA ALA A 117 11.42 6.35 -6.20
C ALA A 117 10.20 6.65 -5.30
N ILE A 118 9.24 7.45 -5.75
CA ILE A 118 8.03 7.82 -5.01
C ILE A 118 6.80 7.39 -5.83
N HIS A 119 5.83 6.74 -5.18
CA HIS A 119 4.60 6.28 -5.81
C HIS A 119 3.36 6.76 -5.05
N GLU A 120 2.35 7.24 -5.78
CA GLU A 120 1.11 7.77 -5.21
C GLU A 120 0.33 6.73 -4.40
N LYS A 121 0.30 5.48 -4.87
CA LYS A 121 -0.49 4.37 -4.30
C LYS A 121 0.38 3.40 -3.49
N CYS A 122 1.47 3.89 -2.90
CA CYS A 122 2.34 3.12 -2.02
C CYS A 122 1.64 2.76 -0.69
N GLY A 123 1.94 1.57 -0.16
CA GLY A 123 1.49 1.15 1.17
C GLY A 123 1.92 2.11 2.29
N THR A 124 3.08 2.76 2.18
CA THR A 124 3.52 3.81 3.12
C THR A 124 2.55 5.00 3.14
N SER A 125 1.99 5.42 2.00
CA SER A 125 1.01 6.53 1.97
C SER A 125 -0.31 6.16 2.64
N ILE A 126 -0.77 4.92 2.43
CA ILE A 126 -1.96 4.38 3.09
C ILE A 126 -1.72 4.28 4.60
N ALA A 127 -0.55 3.80 5.02
CA ALA A 127 -0.16 3.74 6.41
C ALA A 127 -0.16 5.14 7.04
N MET A 128 0.47 6.13 6.40
CA MET A 128 0.47 7.51 6.92
C MET A 128 -0.92 8.13 7.01
N SER A 129 -1.81 7.83 6.06
CA SER A 129 -3.22 8.26 6.16
C SER A 129 -3.93 7.61 7.36
N ASN A 130 -3.76 6.31 7.59
CA ASN A 130 -4.29 5.62 8.76
C ASN A 130 -3.69 6.17 10.07
N PHE A 131 -2.40 6.53 10.07
CA PHE A 131 -1.73 7.12 11.22
C PHE A 131 -2.34 8.49 11.57
N VAL A 132 -2.53 9.37 10.58
CA VAL A 132 -3.20 10.68 10.78
C VAL A 132 -4.62 10.48 11.32
N ALA A 133 -5.40 9.55 10.73
CA ALA A 133 -6.74 9.25 11.20
C ALA A 133 -6.73 8.82 12.67
N SER A 134 -5.78 7.97 13.04
CA SER A 134 -5.62 7.45 14.40
C SER A 134 -5.26 8.56 15.39
N VAL A 135 -4.30 9.42 15.05
CA VAL A 135 -3.89 10.57 15.88
C VAL A 135 -5.07 11.50 16.09
N VAL A 136 -5.73 11.95 15.01
CA VAL A 136 -6.84 12.89 15.09
C VAL A 136 -8.01 12.32 15.89
N PHE A 137 -8.38 11.08 15.63
CA PHE A 137 -9.48 10.43 16.34
C PHE A 137 -9.18 10.27 17.84
N LEU A 138 -7.99 9.79 18.21
CA LEU A 138 -7.64 9.61 19.62
C LEU A 138 -7.51 10.96 20.35
N LEU A 139 -7.09 12.02 19.66
CA LEU A 139 -7.16 13.38 20.20
C LEU A 139 -8.61 13.79 20.51
N PHE A 140 -9.56 13.54 19.60
CA PHE A 140 -10.98 13.80 19.85
C PHE A 140 -11.55 12.94 20.98
N LEU A 141 -11.16 11.67 21.03
CA LEU A 141 -11.62 10.73 22.05
C LEU A 141 -11.14 11.15 23.45
N PHE A 142 -9.83 11.30 23.63
CA PHE A 142 -9.24 11.49 24.97
C PHE A 142 -9.26 12.93 25.45
N LYS A 143 -9.15 13.92 24.55
CA LYS A 143 -9.10 15.34 24.96
C LYS A 143 -10.48 15.99 24.99
N LEU A 144 -11.37 15.59 24.09
CA LEU A 144 -12.71 16.19 23.97
C LEU A 144 -13.83 15.28 24.49
N GLY A 145 -13.52 14.01 24.81
CA GLY A 145 -14.51 13.04 25.29
C GLY A 145 -15.48 12.59 24.20
N TYR A 146 -15.16 12.82 22.93
CA TYR A 146 -16.14 12.65 21.86
C TYR A 146 -15.99 11.28 21.16
N PHE A 147 -16.79 10.31 21.61
CA PHE A 147 -16.86 8.97 21.03
C PHE A 147 -18.11 8.82 20.16
N ASN A 148 -18.04 9.18 18.89
CA ASN A 148 -19.15 9.04 17.93
C ASN A 148 -18.66 8.89 16.49
N LEU A 149 -19.57 8.50 15.59
CA LEU A 149 -19.28 8.28 14.18
C LEU A 149 -18.87 9.56 13.44
N PHE A 150 -19.44 10.70 13.80
CA PHE A 150 -19.13 11.98 13.16
C PHE A 150 -17.64 12.32 13.29
N ASN A 151 -17.03 12.08 14.44
CA ASN A 151 -15.61 12.31 14.64
C ASN A 151 -14.71 11.36 13.87
N ILE A 152 -15.14 10.11 13.68
CA ILE A 152 -14.43 9.16 12.82
C ILE A 152 -14.44 9.70 11.39
N LEU A 153 -15.59 10.20 10.92
CA LEU A 153 -15.68 10.83 9.59
C LEU A 153 -14.77 12.06 9.48
N VAL A 154 -14.77 12.95 10.46
CA VAL A 154 -13.87 14.12 10.47
C VAL A 154 -12.40 13.69 10.46
N ALA A 155 -12.03 12.69 11.29
CA ALA A 155 -10.67 12.15 11.30
C ALA A 155 -10.27 11.54 9.96
N MET A 156 -11.18 10.82 9.29
CA MET A 156 -10.96 10.26 7.96
C MET A 156 -10.82 11.35 6.89
N VAL A 157 -11.61 12.43 6.94
CA VAL A 157 -11.48 13.57 6.01
C VAL A 157 -10.11 14.22 6.17
N LEU A 158 -9.71 14.52 7.41
CA LEU A 158 -8.38 15.10 7.68
C LEU A 158 -7.25 14.15 7.28
N ALA A 159 -7.41 12.85 7.50
CA ALA A 159 -6.47 11.83 7.04
C ALA A 159 -6.32 11.77 5.53
N ASN A 160 -7.41 11.87 4.75
CA ASN A 160 -7.32 11.91 3.30
C ASN A 160 -6.70 13.21 2.78
N MET A 161 -6.85 14.32 3.52
CA MET A 161 -6.28 15.60 3.15
C MET A 161 -4.77 15.67 3.41
N PHE A 162 -4.30 15.16 4.56
CA PHE A 162 -2.89 15.27 4.98
C PHE A 162 -2.07 14.00 4.76
N GLY A 163 -2.72 12.83 4.79
CA GLY A 163 -2.09 11.51 4.68
C GLY A 163 -1.26 11.33 3.40
N PRO A 164 -1.76 11.68 2.20
CA PRO A 164 -0.99 11.58 0.97
C PRO A 164 0.29 12.43 0.98
N LEU A 165 0.21 13.67 1.49
CA LEU A 165 1.37 14.56 1.60
C LEU A 165 2.43 13.97 2.54
N LEU A 166 2.03 13.57 3.74
CA LEU A 166 2.92 12.94 4.71
C LEU A 166 3.48 11.62 4.19
N GLY A 167 2.66 10.84 3.48
CA GLY A 167 3.06 9.60 2.80
C GLY A 167 4.21 9.81 1.84
N LYS A 168 4.11 10.81 0.95
CA LYS A 168 5.19 11.17 0.02
C LYS A 168 6.47 11.57 0.73
N MET A 169 6.36 12.39 1.78
CA MET A 169 7.52 12.77 2.60
C MET A 169 8.17 11.55 3.25
N THR A 170 7.37 10.67 3.86
CA THR A 170 7.87 9.43 4.47
C THR A 170 8.54 8.53 3.44
N GLN A 171 7.99 8.42 2.22
CA GLN A 171 8.64 7.70 1.14
C GLN A 171 10.02 8.30 0.82
N GLN A 172 10.05 9.59 0.48
CA GLN A 172 11.25 10.29 0.04
C GLN A 172 12.39 10.24 1.07
N PHE A 173 12.07 10.41 2.36
CA PHE A 173 13.09 10.56 3.40
C PHE A 173 13.38 9.27 4.17
N LEU A 174 12.42 8.34 4.28
CA LEU A 174 12.51 7.20 5.19
C LEU A 174 12.41 5.86 4.47
N THR A 175 11.38 5.64 3.65
CA THR A 175 11.09 4.28 3.16
C THR A 175 11.68 3.96 1.79
N THR A 176 12.16 4.95 1.04
CA THR A 176 12.91 4.77 -0.22
C THR A 176 14.25 5.50 -0.18
N THR A 177 15.10 5.30 -1.19
CA THR A 177 16.42 5.97 -1.30
C THR A 177 16.70 6.33 -2.75
N HIS A 178 17.52 7.37 -2.96
CA HIS A 178 18.01 7.76 -4.27
C HIS A 178 19.27 6.99 -4.69
N ASP A 179 20.02 6.45 -3.72
CA ASP A 179 21.21 5.63 -4.00
C ASP A 179 20.83 4.17 -4.23
N VAL A 180 20.78 3.77 -5.50
CA VAL A 180 20.59 2.38 -5.97
C VAL A 180 21.80 1.87 -6.77
N SER A 181 22.97 2.50 -6.57
CA SER A 181 24.17 2.23 -7.36
C SER A 181 24.77 0.84 -7.13
N ASP A 182 24.56 0.27 -5.94
CA ASP A 182 25.08 -1.04 -5.54
C ASP A 182 24.01 -2.14 -5.60
N ILE A 183 22.94 -1.99 -6.37
CA ILE A 183 21.97 -3.06 -6.64
C ILE A 183 21.95 -3.47 -8.12
N GLU A 184 21.77 -4.76 -8.35
CA GLU A 184 21.67 -5.36 -9.68
C GLU A 184 20.44 -6.27 -9.75
N ILE A 185 19.71 -6.23 -10.86
CA ILE A 185 18.60 -7.15 -11.13
C ILE A 185 19.18 -8.46 -11.66
N ILE A 186 18.95 -9.57 -10.95
CA ILE A 186 19.51 -10.88 -11.31
C ILE A 186 18.50 -11.81 -12.01
N GLY A 187 17.24 -11.43 -12.05
CA GLY A 187 16.20 -12.14 -12.80
C GLY A 187 14.81 -11.94 -12.22
N ILE A 188 13.82 -12.52 -12.90
CA ILE A 188 12.40 -12.43 -12.51
C ILE A 188 11.84 -13.84 -12.39
N ASP A 189 11.19 -14.12 -11.27
CA ASP A 189 10.38 -15.31 -11.08
C ASP A 189 8.91 -14.98 -11.31
N TYR A 190 8.22 -15.88 -12.01
CA TYR A 190 6.78 -15.80 -12.18
C TYR A 190 6.20 -17.21 -12.33
N ASN A 191 5.00 -17.41 -11.79
CA ASN A 191 4.25 -18.63 -11.98
C ASN A 191 3.18 -18.39 -13.06
N TYR A 192 3.27 -19.09 -14.18
CA TYR A 192 2.12 -19.21 -15.08
C TYR A 192 1.06 -20.09 -14.40
N PRO A 193 -0.20 -19.66 -14.29
CA PRO A 193 -1.26 -20.54 -13.82
C PRO A 193 -1.33 -21.77 -14.74
N GLN A 194 -1.10 -22.96 -14.16
CA GLN A 194 -0.97 -24.23 -14.89
C GLN A 194 -2.27 -24.68 -15.60
N PHE A 195 -3.40 -24.09 -15.24
CA PHE A 195 -4.69 -24.30 -15.87
C PHE A 195 -5.15 -22.99 -16.51
N GLY A 196 -5.41 -23.03 -17.82
CA GLY A 196 -5.61 -21.90 -18.75
C GLY A 196 -6.80 -20.97 -18.51
N VAL A 197 -7.13 -20.68 -17.26
CA VAL A 197 -8.02 -19.58 -16.88
C VAL A 197 -7.14 -18.46 -16.34
N ILE A 198 -6.70 -17.57 -17.24
CA ILE A 198 -6.03 -16.32 -16.86
C ILE A 198 -7.12 -15.43 -16.25
N PHE A 199 -7.23 -15.43 -14.92
CA PHE A 199 -7.94 -14.37 -14.24
C PHE A 199 -7.03 -13.12 -14.21
N PRO A 200 -7.41 -12.01 -14.85
CA PRO A 200 -6.65 -10.77 -14.76
C PRO A 200 -6.61 -10.34 -13.29
N GLY A 201 -5.42 -10.42 -12.68
CA GLY A 201 -5.19 -10.11 -11.26
C GLY A 201 -4.38 -11.15 -10.47
N ASN A 202 -4.24 -12.39 -10.96
CA ASN A 202 -3.51 -13.46 -10.26
C ASN A 202 -2.04 -13.59 -10.65
N MET A 203 -1.52 -12.71 -11.51
CA MET A 203 -0.11 -12.75 -11.91
C MET A 203 0.74 -12.02 -10.88
N GLU A 204 1.59 -12.78 -10.20
CA GLU A 204 2.58 -12.30 -9.25
C GLU A 204 3.98 -12.56 -9.82
N TYR A 205 4.79 -11.52 -9.83
CA TYR A 205 6.17 -11.53 -10.29
C TYR A 205 7.07 -11.17 -9.11
N PHE A 206 8.19 -11.87 -8.97
CA PHE A 206 9.23 -11.52 -8.02
C PHE A 206 10.50 -11.12 -8.78
N VAL A 207 10.81 -9.83 -8.78
CA VAL A 207 12.04 -9.29 -9.36
C VAL A 207 13.15 -9.43 -8.33
N ARG A 208 14.11 -10.32 -8.59
CA ARG A 208 15.23 -10.57 -7.70
C ARG A 208 16.33 -9.53 -7.90
N THR A 209 16.88 -9.08 -6.79
CA THR A 209 18.03 -8.19 -6.77
C THR A 209 19.15 -8.72 -5.90
N ARG A 210 20.36 -8.30 -6.21
CA ARG A 210 21.56 -8.58 -5.41
C ARG A 210 22.32 -7.29 -5.20
N SER A 211 22.91 -7.15 -4.01
CA SER A 211 23.81 -6.03 -3.72
C SER A 211 25.23 -6.34 -4.20
N LEU A 212 25.83 -5.42 -4.96
CA LEU A 212 27.18 -5.52 -5.52
C LEU A 212 28.28 -5.35 -4.47
N SER A 213 27.98 -4.75 -3.32
CA SER A 213 28.93 -4.55 -2.21
C SER A 213 29.24 -5.82 -1.41
N ARG A 214 28.67 -6.97 -1.78
CA ARG A 214 29.08 -8.31 -1.31
C ARG A 214 29.57 -9.15 -2.50
N ILE A 215 30.81 -8.92 -2.92
CA ILE A 215 31.63 -10.00 -3.45
C ILE A 215 32.40 -10.53 -2.22
N PRO A 216 32.19 -11.79 -1.78
CA PRO A 216 33.04 -12.38 -0.73
C PRO A 216 34.51 -12.45 -1.16
#